data_AF-A0A0R0DND9-F1
#
_entry.id   AF-A0A0R0DND9-F1
#
_cell.length_a   1.000
_cell.length_b   1.000
_cell.length_c   1.000
_cell.angle_alpha   90.00
_cell.angle_beta   90.00
_cell.angle_gamma   90.00
#
_symmetry.space_group_name_H-M   'P 1'
#
loop_
_entity.id
_entity.type
_entity.pdbx_description
1 polymer ?
#
loop_
_entity_poly.entity_id
_entity_poly.type
_entity_poly.pdbx_seq_one_letter_code
_entity_poly.pdbx_strand_id
1 'polypeptide(L)'
;MHSWPLCASKIQERRLQEVVEAIAWGEGQGKAFVMASYTFPHRVDQPLALLLKLQQQAITYMRGRRQYMALMGDVGFAGRIRTLEVTHGKNGWHPHTHELLIVSPSADPLRMRMVLAELWLKACKKVGLFQPDRDDEWAFLAHAVDVRDGDEGAASYLAKMDDQNKWGLSHEMTKGSSKQGRASGSHPFKLAVEVSTSALFMEYVTAIKGSRQ
;
A
#
# COMPACT_ATOMS: atom_id res chain seq x y z
N MET A 1 -11.12 13.75 -17.45
CA MET A 1 -10.06 13.18 -18.32
C MET A 1 -10.03 11.68 -18.10
N HIS A 2 -10.14 10.90 -19.17
CA HIS A 2 -10.00 9.44 -19.13
C HIS A 2 -8.51 9.12 -18.89
N SER A 3 -8.16 8.46 -17.79
CA SER A 3 -6.80 7.93 -17.59
C SER A 3 -6.65 6.66 -18.42
N TRP A 4 -6.26 6.79 -19.67
CA TRP A 4 -5.84 5.66 -20.49
C TRP A 4 -4.52 5.08 -19.93
N PRO A 5 -4.18 3.80 -20.19
CA PRO A 5 -2.96 3.16 -19.68
C PRO A 5 -1.70 4.00 -19.87
N LEU A 6 -1.59 4.66 -21.03
CA LEU A 6 -0.48 5.56 -21.42
C LEU A 6 -0.38 6.85 -20.58
N CYS A 7 -1.48 7.28 -19.95
CA CYS A 7 -1.48 8.41 -19.02
C CYS A 7 -1.13 7.97 -17.61
N ALA A 8 -1.58 6.79 -17.19
CA ALA A 8 -1.26 6.22 -15.89
C ALA A 8 0.25 5.95 -15.76
N SER A 9 0.88 5.43 -16.82
CA SER A 9 2.33 5.19 -16.86
C SER A 9 3.16 6.47 -16.72
N LYS A 10 2.84 7.54 -17.44
CA LYS A 10 3.55 8.83 -17.34
C LYS A 10 3.43 9.46 -15.96
N ILE A 11 2.27 9.33 -15.31
CA ILE A 11 2.06 9.82 -13.93
C ILE A 11 2.92 9.00 -12.95
N GLN A 12 2.99 7.70 -13.17
CA GLN A 12 3.79 6.76 -12.37
C GLN A 12 5.30 6.97 -12.53
N GLU A 13 5.80 7.21 -13.74
CA GLU A 13 7.21 7.57 -14.00
C GLU A 13 7.59 8.89 -13.33
N ARG A 14 6.73 9.91 -13.46
CA ARG A 14 6.97 11.20 -12.79
C ARG A 14 6.98 11.05 -11.28
N ARG A 15 6.04 10.29 -10.71
CA ARG A 15 6.05 9.97 -9.27
C ARG A 15 7.34 9.26 -8.87
N LEU A 16 7.89 8.37 -9.71
CA LEU A 16 9.13 7.66 -9.40
C LEU A 16 10.29 8.65 -9.26
N GLN A 17 10.39 9.62 -10.16
CA GLN A 17 11.38 10.69 -10.07
C GLN A 17 11.19 11.51 -8.78
N GLU A 18 9.96 11.90 -8.44
CA GLU A 18 9.66 12.63 -7.19
C GLU A 18 10.07 11.82 -5.94
N VAL A 19 9.92 10.49 -5.96
CA VAL A 19 10.35 9.61 -4.87
C VAL A 19 11.87 9.55 -4.77
N VAL A 20 12.58 9.41 -5.89
CA VAL A 20 14.05 9.40 -5.92
C VAL A 20 14.60 10.73 -5.41
N GLU A 21 14.02 11.86 -5.82
CA GLU A 21 14.40 13.19 -5.33
C GLU A 21 14.16 13.34 -3.82
N ALA A 22 13.03 12.83 -3.31
CA ALA A 22 12.74 12.86 -1.88
C ALA A 22 13.68 11.97 -1.05
N ILE A 23 14.10 10.83 -1.61
CA ILE A 23 15.11 9.96 -0.98
C ILE A 23 16.45 10.70 -0.92
N ALA A 24 16.93 11.22 -2.05
CA ALA A 24 18.19 11.95 -2.10
C ALA A 24 18.20 13.18 -1.17
N TRP A 25 17.08 13.90 -1.08
CA TRP A 25 16.92 15.00 -0.13
C TRP A 25 17.04 14.51 1.32
N GLY A 26 16.34 13.44 1.69
CA GLY A 26 16.37 12.92 3.06
C GLY A 26 17.77 12.39 3.44
N GLU A 27 18.46 11.70 2.54
CA GLU A 27 19.85 11.27 2.72
C GLU A 27 20.77 12.48 2.97
N GLY A 28 20.64 13.54 2.17
CA GLY A 28 21.40 14.79 2.34
C GLY A 28 21.10 15.52 3.67
N GLN A 29 19.97 15.22 4.31
CA GLN A 29 19.59 15.72 5.64
C GLN A 29 19.93 14.74 6.78
N GLY A 30 20.65 13.65 6.50
CA GLY A 30 20.98 12.61 7.49
C GLY A 30 19.75 11.89 8.04
N LYS A 31 18.69 11.75 7.23
CA LYS A 31 17.48 11.00 7.58
C LYS A 31 17.60 9.53 7.19
N ALA A 32 16.76 8.72 7.81
CA ALA A 32 16.55 7.33 7.42
C ALA A 32 15.14 7.14 6.85
N PHE A 33 14.95 6.00 6.20
CA PHE A 33 13.68 5.64 5.58
C PHE A 33 13.14 4.32 6.14
N VAL A 34 11.85 4.29 6.38
CA VAL A 34 11.14 3.10 6.84
C VAL A 34 9.91 2.88 5.96
N MET A 35 9.81 1.70 5.35
CA MET A 35 8.63 1.32 4.57
C MET A 35 7.62 0.62 5.47
N ALA A 36 6.46 1.23 5.67
CA ALA A 36 5.32 0.63 6.36
C ALA A 36 4.27 0.18 5.35
N SER A 37 3.85 -1.08 5.41
CA SER A 37 2.80 -1.65 4.57
C SER A 37 1.59 -2.03 5.41
N TYR A 38 0.39 -1.66 4.95
CA TYR A 38 -0.88 -1.93 5.64
C TYR A 38 -1.82 -2.74 4.73
N THR A 39 -2.28 -3.88 5.24
CA THR A 39 -3.32 -4.74 4.64
C THR A 39 -4.38 -5.09 5.67
N PHE A 40 -5.49 -5.68 5.26
CA PHE A 40 -6.63 -6.01 6.11
C PHE A 40 -7.41 -7.21 5.56
N PRO A 41 -8.22 -7.91 6.38
CA PRO A 41 -9.10 -8.96 5.91
C PRO A 41 -10.06 -8.45 4.83
N HIS A 42 -10.13 -9.17 3.72
CA HIS A 42 -11.08 -8.92 2.64
C HIS A 42 -11.82 -10.22 2.27
N ARG A 43 -12.94 -10.08 1.57
CA ARG A 43 -13.82 -11.16 1.15
C ARG A 43 -14.22 -10.97 -0.31
N VAL A 44 -14.60 -12.08 -0.95
CA VAL A 44 -14.92 -12.13 -2.39
C VAL A 44 -16.11 -11.25 -2.78
N ASP A 45 -17.04 -11.03 -1.85
CA ASP A 45 -18.27 -10.28 -2.04
C ASP A 45 -18.13 -8.77 -1.75
N GLN A 46 -16.94 -8.31 -1.37
CA GLN A 46 -16.71 -6.91 -1.03
C GLN A 46 -16.29 -6.09 -2.26
N PRO A 47 -17.06 -5.06 -2.67
CA PRO A 47 -16.69 -4.20 -3.78
C PRO A 47 -15.43 -3.38 -3.48
N LEU A 48 -14.58 -3.18 -4.47
CA LEU A 48 -13.33 -2.42 -4.33
C LEU A 48 -13.58 -1.01 -3.80
N ALA A 49 -14.60 -0.31 -4.31
CA ALA A 49 -14.93 1.05 -3.89
C ALA A 49 -15.24 1.14 -2.39
N LEU A 50 -15.90 0.11 -1.83
CA LEU A 50 -16.15 0.01 -0.40
C LEU A 50 -14.82 -0.18 0.36
N LEU A 51 -13.98 -1.11 -0.08
CA LEU A 51 -12.71 -1.40 0.57
C LEU A 51 -11.78 -0.17 0.59
N LEU A 52 -11.66 0.55 -0.52
CA LEU A 52 -10.87 1.78 -0.61
C LEU A 52 -11.39 2.87 0.34
N LYS A 53 -12.71 3.03 0.42
CA LYS A 53 -13.35 3.97 1.35
C LYS A 53 -13.02 3.63 2.81
N LEU A 54 -13.23 2.36 3.20
CA LEU A 54 -12.97 1.92 4.56
C LEU A 54 -11.48 1.97 4.91
N GLN A 55 -10.58 1.61 3.98
CA GLN A 55 -9.13 1.72 4.17
C GLN A 55 -8.73 3.18 4.44
N GLN A 56 -9.23 4.14 3.66
CA GLN A 56 -8.94 5.56 3.87
C GLN A 56 -9.49 6.06 5.21
N GLN A 57 -10.67 5.61 5.63
CA GLN A 57 -11.22 5.92 6.95
C GLN A 57 -10.37 5.32 8.07
N ALA A 58 -9.90 4.08 7.94
CA ALA A 58 -9.01 3.44 8.90
C ALA A 58 -7.68 4.18 9.03
N ILE A 59 -7.05 4.56 7.91
CA ILE A 59 -5.80 5.35 7.91
C ILE A 59 -6.01 6.68 8.64
N THR A 60 -7.11 7.37 8.33
CA THR A 60 -7.45 8.65 8.96
C THR A 60 -7.64 8.49 10.48
N TYR A 61 -8.38 7.46 10.88
CA TYR A 61 -8.61 7.14 12.29
C TYR A 61 -7.32 6.79 13.01
N MET A 62 -6.50 5.91 12.44
CA MET A 62 -5.20 5.49 12.99
C MET A 62 -4.31 6.70 13.24
N ARG A 63 -4.16 7.57 12.23
CA ARG A 63 -3.30 8.75 12.30
C ARG A 63 -3.80 9.80 13.29
N GLY A 64 -5.12 9.88 13.51
CA GLY A 64 -5.71 10.78 14.51
C GLY A 64 -5.49 10.36 15.97
N ARG A 65 -4.92 9.18 16.24
CA ARG A 65 -4.69 8.71 17.61
C ARG A 65 -3.50 9.41 18.26
N ARG A 66 -3.63 9.79 19.53
CA ARG A 66 -2.52 10.34 20.33
C ARG A 66 -1.28 9.44 20.31
N GLN A 67 -1.47 8.13 20.43
CA GLN A 67 -0.37 7.16 20.38
C GLN A 67 0.35 7.14 19.02
N TYR A 68 -0.36 7.38 17.92
CA TYR A 68 0.25 7.53 16.60
C TYR A 68 1.11 8.79 16.54
N MET A 69 0.57 9.93 16.98
CA MET A 69 1.29 11.21 17.00
C MET A 69 2.53 11.15 17.90
N ALA A 70 2.42 10.50 19.06
CA ALA A 70 3.55 10.25 19.95
C ALA A 70 4.63 9.41 19.25
N LEU A 71 4.25 8.28 18.63
CA LEU A 71 5.19 7.46 17.86
C LEU A 71 5.90 8.27 16.75
N MET A 72 5.17 9.09 16.00
CA MET A 72 5.77 9.92 14.94
C MET A 72 6.74 10.97 15.51
N GLY A 73 6.45 11.52 16.69
CA GLY A 73 7.37 12.40 17.42
C GLY A 73 8.64 11.66 17.86
N ASP A 74 8.49 10.49 18.48
CA ASP A 74 9.59 9.66 18.98
C ASP A 74 10.57 9.27 17.87
N VAL A 75 10.07 8.97 16.66
CA VAL A 75 10.90 8.55 15.53
C VAL A 75 11.42 9.72 14.68
N GLY A 76 11.17 10.97 15.08
CA GLY A 76 11.62 12.15 14.33
C GLY A 76 11.04 12.23 12.91
N PHE A 77 9.76 11.89 12.75
CA PHE A 77 9.05 11.89 11.47
C PHE A 77 9.16 13.25 10.75
N ALA A 78 9.67 13.21 9.52
CA ALA A 78 9.89 14.40 8.68
C ALA A 78 8.95 14.47 7.46
N GLY A 79 8.33 13.35 7.08
CA GLY A 79 7.48 13.30 5.90
C GLY A 79 7.12 11.87 5.51
N ARG A 80 6.18 11.73 4.58
CA ARG A 80 5.83 10.43 4.00
C ARG A 80 5.50 10.53 2.53
N ILE A 81 5.75 9.44 1.83
CA ILE A 81 5.26 9.17 0.49
C ILE A 81 4.37 7.94 0.58
N ARG A 82 3.28 7.90 -0.20
CA ARG A 82 2.31 6.81 -0.17
C ARG A 82 1.95 6.34 -1.57
N THR A 83 1.82 5.02 -1.69
CA THR A 83 1.30 4.34 -2.88
C THR A 83 0.23 3.33 -2.47
N LEU A 84 -0.80 3.21 -3.30
CA LEU A 84 -1.86 2.20 -3.17
C LEU A 84 -1.58 1.06 -4.16
N GLU A 85 -1.37 -0.15 -3.65
CA GLU A 85 -1.35 -1.38 -4.45
C GLU A 85 -2.75 -2.00 -4.46
N VAL A 86 -3.30 -2.33 -5.62
CA VAL A 86 -4.57 -3.07 -5.70
C VAL A 86 -4.33 -4.32 -6.53
N THR A 87 -4.70 -5.48 -5.99
CA THR A 87 -4.72 -6.74 -6.73
C THR A 87 -6.07 -7.45 -6.56
N HIS A 88 -6.37 -8.40 -7.42
CA HIS A 88 -7.56 -9.26 -7.31
C HIS A 88 -7.15 -10.73 -7.27
N GLY A 89 -7.53 -11.43 -6.20
CA GLY A 89 -7.22 -12.85 -6.01
C GLY A 89 -8.47 -13.70 -5.86
N LYS A 90 -8.31 -14.94 -5.41
CA LYS A 90 -9.43 -15.87 -5.14
C LYS A 90 -10.41 -15.32 -4.10
N ASN A 91 -9.92 -14.50 -3.17
CA ASN A 91 -10.70 -13.91 -2.08
C ASN A 91 -11.18 -12.47 -2.39
N GLY A 92 -11.29 -12.10 -3.66
CA GLY A 92 -11.76 -10.77 -4.10
C GLY A 92 -10.64 -9.74 -4.23
N TRP A 93 -10.97 -8.48 -3.98
CA TRP A 93 -10.05 -7.34 -4.04
C TRP A 93 -9.13 -7.26 -2.82
N HIS A 94 -7.85 -6.97 -3.05
CA HIS A 94 -6.79 -6.87 -2.03
C HIS A 94 -6.08 -5.52 -2.16
N PRO A 95 -6.56 -4.45 -1.49
CA PRO A 95 -5.92 -3.14 -1.49
C PRO A 95 -4.88 -3.05 -0.37
N HIS A 96 -3.63 -2.76 -0.71
CA HIS A 96 -2.56 -2.50 0.25
C HIS A 96 -2.11 -1.04 0.17
N THR A 97 -1.84 -0.44 1.33
CA THR A 97 -1.20 0.88 1.38
C THR A 97 0.27 0.69 1.74
N HIS A 98 1.16 1.22 0.91
CA HIS A 98 2.59 1.30 1.20
C HIS A 98 2.96 2.76 1.49
N GLU A 99 3.66 2.99 2.60
CA GLU A 99 4.15 4.30 3.00
C GLU A 99 5.66 4.24 3.19
N LEU A 100 6.38 5.11 2.48
CA LEU A 100 7.77 5.42 2.79
C LEU A 100 7.80 6.57 3.79
N LEU A 101 8.18 6.28 5.02
CA LEU A 101 8.30 7.26 6.10
C LEU A 101 9.74 7.77 6.16
N ILE A 102 9.89 9.09 6.17
CA ILE A 102 11.18 9.77 6.39
C ILE A 102 11.30 10.03 7.89
N VAL A 103 12.32 9.47 8.52
CA VAL A 103 12.46 9.41 9.99
C VAL A 103 13.90 9.70 10.43
N SER A 104 14.11 9.80 11.74
CA SER A 104 15.45 9.82 12.33
C SER A 104 16.18 8.48 12.10
N PRO A 105 17.51 8.47 11.91
CA PRO A 105 18.31 7.23 11.90
C PRO A 105 18.19 6.39 13.17
N SER A 106 17.76 7.00 14.28
CA SER A 106 17.51 6.33 15.55
C SER A 106 16.14 5.65 15.66
N ALA A 107 15.31 5.70 14.61
CA ALA A 107 13.99 5.08 14.62
C ALA A 107 14.13 3.56 14.76
N ASP A 108 13.31 2.95 15.62
CA ASP A 108 13.25 1.50 15.82
C ASP A 108 12.10 0.90 14.98
N PRO A 109 12.40 0.22 13.86
CA PRO A 109 11.39 -0.34 12.96
C PRO A 109 10.54 -1.43 13.62
N LEU A 110 11.11 -2.21 14.53
CA LEU A 110 10.40 -3.26 15.22
C LEU A 110 9.37 -2.66 16.19
N ARG A 111 9.78 -1.66 16.98
CA ARG A 111 8.86 -0.89 17.83
C ARG A 111 7.78 -0.22 16.99
N MET A 112 8.14 0.39 15.87
CA MET A 112 7.17 0.98 14.94
C MET A 112 6.15 -0.06 14.48
N ARG A 113 6.59 -1.25 14.04
CA ARG A 113 5.70 -2.34 13.60
C ARG A 113 4.70 -2.72 14.68
N MET A 114 5.16 -2.93 15.91
CA MET A 114 4.30 -3.34 17.03
C MET A 114 3.22 -2.30 17.31
N VAL A 115 3.61 -1.03 17.46
CA VAL A 115 2.67 0.05 17.77
C VAL A 115 1.71 0.31 16.60
N LEU A 116 2.21 0.28 15.36
CA LEU A 116 1.38 0.47 14.16
C LEU A 116 0.39 -0.68 13.97
N ALA A 117 0.78 -1.94 14.23
CA ALA A 117 -0.11 -3.10 14.12
C ALA A 117 -1.31 -3.00 15.08
N GLU A 118 -1.07 -2.61 16.34
CA GLU A 118 -2.15 -2.39 17.31
C GLU A 118 -3.09 -1.24 16.92
N LEU A 119 -2.51 -0.13 16.46
CA LEU A 119 -3.29 1.03 16.02
C LEU A 119 -4.09 0.72 14.76
N TRP A 120 -3.51 -0.05 13.85
CA TRP A 120 -4.16 -0.50 12.63
C TRP A 120 -5.32 -1.46 12.93
N LEU A 121 -5.13 -2.43 13.84
CA LEU A 121 -6.21 -3.31 14.28
C LEU A 121 -7.39 -2.51 14.87
N LYS A 122 -7.09 -1.55 15.75
CA LYS A 122 -8.11 -0.66 16.33
C LYS A 122 -8.85 0.13 15.25
N ALA A 123 -8.14 0.59 14.22
CA ALA A 123 -8.73 1.31 13.10
C ALA A 123 -9.63 0.41 12.24
N CYS A 124 -9.15 -0.78 11.88
CA CYS A 124 -9.90 -1.76 11.09
C CYS A 124 -11.17 -2.23 11.82
N LYS A 125 -11.09 -2.50 13.13
CA LYS A 125 -12.27 -2.76 13.98
C LYS A 125 -13.27 -1.60 13.94
N LYS A 126 -12.79 -0.36 14.03
CA LYS A 126 -13.64 0.83 14.06
C LYS A 126 -14.45 1.03 12.78
N VAL A 127 -13.86 0.71 11.62
CA VAL A 127 -14.50 0.93 10.31
C VAL A 127 -15.15 -0.34 9.73
N GLY A 128 -15.04 -1.48 10.41
CA GLY A 128 -15.63 -2.75 9.98
C GLY A 128 -14.79 -3.56 8.99
N LEU A 129 -13.50 -3.24 8.81
CA LEU A 129 -12.56 -4.05 8.02
C LEU A 129 -12.10 -5.31 8.77
N PHE A 130 -12.17 -5.30 10.10
CA PHE A 130 -11.89 -6.46 10.95
C PHE A 130 -13.15 -6.78 11.77
N GLN A 131 -13.57 -8.05 11.74
CA GLN A 131 -14.76 -8.57 12.42
C GLN A 131 -14.31 -9.57 13.50
N PRO A 132 -14.39 -9.23 14.80
CA PRO A 132 -13.89 -10.08 15.88
C PRO A 132 -14.51 -11.47 15.97
N ASP A 133 -15.72 -11.66 15.44
CA ASP A 133 -16.42 -12.93 15.36
C ASP A 133 -15.95 -13.82 14.19
N ARG A 134 -15.14 -13.27 13.28
CA ARG A 134 -14.74 -13.96 12.03
C ARG A 134 -13.26 -13.94 11.73
N ASP A 135 -12.54 -12.92 12.19
CA ASP A 135 -11.14 -12.69 11.86
C ASP A 135 -10.23 -13.00 13.05
N ASP A 136 -9.10 -13.64 12.75
CA ASP A 136 -8.09 -13.98 13.75
C ASP A 136 -7.24 -12.74 14.10
N GLU A 137 -7.37 -12.28 15.34
CA GLU A 137 -6.65 -11.13 15.86
C GLU A 137 -5.14 -11.34 15.93
N TRP A 138 -4.70 -12.55 16.27
CA TRP A 138 -3.28 -12.87 16.36
C TRP A 138 -2.65 -12.87 14.96
N ALA A 139 -3.32 -13.51 14.00
CA ALA A 139 -2.88 -13.49 12.60
C ALA A 139 -2.86 -12.05 12.04
N PHE A 140 -3.84 -11.22 12.40
CA PHE A 140 -3.84 -9.81 12.01
C PHE A 140 -2.63 -9.06 12.57
N LEU A 141 -2.36 -9.16 13.89
CA LEU A 141 -1.23 -8.48 14.51
C LEU A 141 0.13 -8.96 13.99
N ALA A 142 0.20 -10.22 13.54
CA ALA A 142 1.40 -10.80 12.93
C ALA A 142 1.65 -10.33 11.49
N HIS A 143 0.60 -10.05 10.70
CA HIS A 143 0.74 -9.95 9.24
C HIS A 143 0.10 -8.71 8.58
N ALA A 144 -0.79 -8.00 9.25
CA ALA A 144 -1.51 -6.87 8.65
C ALA A 144 -0.63 -5.63 8.48
N VAL A 145 0.46 -5.53 9.25
CA VAL A 145 1.45 -4.45 9.17
C VAL A 145 2.85 -5.03 9.07
N ASP A 146 3.54 -4.67 7.98
CA ASP A 146 4.97 -4.95 7.75
C ASP A 146 5.75 -3.63 7.80
N VAL A 147 6.92 -3.63 8.44
CA VAL A 147 7.77 -2.44 8.56
C VAL A 147 9.21 -2.86 8.24
N ARG A 148 9.80 -2.25 7.20
CA ARG A 148 11.17 -2.51 6.74
C ARG A 148 12.00 -1.24 6.81
N ASP A 149 13.29 -1.37 7.07
CA ASP A 149 14.16 -0.26 7.48
C ASP A 149 15.30 0.04 6.52
N GLY A 150 15.93 1.19 6.71
CA GLY A 150 17.15 1.61 6.03
C GLY A 150 17.08 1.54 4.50
N ASP A 151 18.20 1.15 3.89
CA ASP A 151 18.33 0.91 2.45
C ASP A 151 17.31 -0.12 1.95
N GLU A 152 16.96 -1.11 2.78
CA GLU A 152 15.93 -2.10 2.45
C GLU A 152 14.54 -1.45 2.37
N GLY A 153 14.22 -0.46 3.19
CA GLY A 153 12.97 0.28 3.18
C GLY A 153 12.79 1.09 1.89
N ALA A 154 13.78 1.93 1.56
CA ALA A 154 13.77 2.71 0.32
C ALA A 154 13.78 1.79 -0.92
N ALA A 155 14.66 0.79 -0.96
CA ALA A 155 14.73 -0.17 -2.07
C ALA A 155 13.45 -1.01 -2.19
N SER A 156 12.85 -1.47 -1.09
CA SER A 156 11.58 -2.21 -1.11
C SER A 156 10.44 -1.33 -1.62
N TYR A 157 10.39 -0.06 -1.23
CA TYR A 157 9.37 0.87 -1.71
C TYR A 157 9.52 1.14 -3.21
N LEU A 158 10.74 1.40 -3.67
CA LEU A 158 11.05 1.54 -5.09
C LEU A 158 10.70 0.27 -5.87
N ALA A 159 11.02 -0.92 -5.36
CA ALA A 159 10.67 -2.19 -5.99
C ALA A 159 9.15 -2.38 -6.11
N LYS A 160 8.39 -2.03 -5.07
CA LYS A 160 6.91 -2.07 -5.11
C LYS A 160 6.32 -1.10 -6.11
N MET A 161 6.92 0.06 -6.23
CA MET A 161 6.49 1.07 -7.20
C MET A 161 6.85 0.67 -8.62
N ASP A 162 8.04 0.12 -8.84
CA ASP A 162 8.48 -0.42 -10.12
C ASP A 162 7.61 -1.61 -10.57
N ASP A 163 7.27 -2.53 -9.66
CA ASP A 163 6.34 -3.62 -9.96
C ASP A 163 4.97 -3.12 -10.42
N GLN A 164 4.45 -2.02 -9.84
CA GLN A 164 3.22 -1.38 -10.32
C GLN A 164 3.40 -0.69 -11.68
N ASN A 165 4.55 -0.03 -11.88
CA ASN A 165 4.87 0.70 -13.11
C ASN A 165 5.04 -0.24 -14.31
N LYS A 166 5.66 -1.41 -14.11
CA LYS A 166 5.80 -2.45 -15.15
C LYS A 166 4.45 -2.86 -15.73
N TRP A 167 3.38 -2.87 -14.93
CA TRP A 167 2.03 -3.16 -15.44
C TRP A 167 1.35 -1.95 -16.10
N GLY A 168 1.79 -0.72 -15.81
CA GLY A 168 1.28 0.50 -16.44
C GLY A 168 1.92 0.82 -17.79
N LEU A 169 3.22 0.52 -17.95
CA LEU A 169 4.03 0.80 -19.14
C LEU A 169 4.01 -0.32 -20.18
N SER A 170 4.01 -1.58 -19.73
CA SER A 170 4.23 -2.72 -20.61
C SER A 170 2.91 -3.35 -21.03
N HIS A 171 2.52 -3.14 -22.29
CA HIS A 171 1.69 -4.12 -23.02
C HIS A 171 2.53 -5.36 -23.41
N GLU A 172 3.84 -5.33 -23.18
CA GLU A 172 4.78 -6.39 -23.52
C GLU A 172 4.83 -7.49 -22.46
N MET A 173 4.21 -8.61 -22.83
CA MET A 173 4.37 -9.91 -22.18
C MET A 173 5.83 -10.37 -22.24
N THR A 174 6.65 -9.98 -21.28
CA THR A 174 7.99 -10.58 -21.16
C THR A 174 8.31 -10.94 -19.72
N LYS A 175 8.05 -12.23 -19.44
CA LYS A 175 8.67 -13.12 -18.43
C LYS A 175 8.96 -12.55 -17.04
N GLY A 176 8.13 -13.00 -16.09
CA GLY A 176 8.58 -13.87 -15.01
C GLY A 176 9.75 -13.40 -14.15
N SER A 177 9.46 -12.55 -13.16
CA SER A 177 10.13 -12.65 -11.86
C SER A 177 9.18 -12.18 -10.75
N SER A 178 8.01 -12.81 -10.68
CA SER A 178 7.24 -12.82 -9.44
C SER A 178 7.96 -13.78 -8.50
N LYS A 179 8.59 -13.27 -7.44
CA LYS A 179 9.05 -14.10 -6.33
C LYS A 179 7.89 -15.02 -5.93
N GLN A 180 8.03 -16.30 -6.27
CA GLN A 180 7.13 -17.37 -5.87
C GLN A 180 7.13 -17.41 -4.34
N GLY A 181 6.05 -16.91 -3.74
CA GLY A 181 5.91 -16.91 -2.30
C GLY A 181 4.68 -16.11 -1.90
N ARG A 182 3.56 -16.84 -1.74
CA ARG A 182 2.19 -16.37 -1.44
C ARG A 182 1.36 -16.13 -2.70
N ALA A 183 0.11 -16.57 -2.65
CA ALA A 183 -0.88 -16.44 -3.72
C ALA A 183 -1.11 -14.95 -4.04
N SER A 184 -0.26 -14.36 -4.88
CA SER A 184 -0.37 -12.95 -5.25
C SER A 184 -1.55 -12.80 -6.19
N GLY A 185 -2.51 -11.95 -5.83
CA GLY A 185 -3.60 -11.58 -6.72
C GLY A 185 -3.08 -11.02 -8.05
N SER A 186 -3.91 -11.06 -9.07
CA SER A 186 -3.62 -10.45 -10.37
C SER A 186 -3.70 -8.93 -10.27
N HIS A 187 -2.73 -8.24 -10.86
CA HIS A 187 -2.82 -6.80 -11.08
C HIS A 187 -4.04 -6.49 -11.99
N PRO A 188 -4.81 -5.41 -11.74
CA PRO A 188 -6.04 -5.11 -12.46
C PRO A 188 -5.89 -5.06 -13.99
N PHE A 189 -4.75 -4.60 -14.50
CA PHE A 189 -4.48 -4.56 -15.94
C PHE A 189 -4.37 -5.96 -16.58
N LYS A 190 -4.01 -7.00 -15.82
CA LYS A 190 -4.12 -8.39 -16.31
C LYS A 190 -5.58 -8.82 -16.51
N LEU A 191 -6.49 -8.27 -15.70
CA LEU A 191 -7.93 -8.57 -15.78
C LEU A 191 -8.58 -7.92 -17.01
N ALA A 192 -7.91 -6.97 -17.66
CA ALA A 192 -8.41 -6.35 -18.88
C ALA A 192 -8.23 -7.24 -20.12
N VAL A 193 -7.34 -8.26 -20.04
CA VAL A 193 -6.96 -9.10 -21.19
C VAL A 193 -8.00 -10.17 -21.50
N GLU A 194 -8.71 -10.67 -20.49
CA GLU A 194 -9.70 -11.73 -20.66
C GLU A 194 -11.14 -11.18 -20.55
N VAL A 195 -12.02 -11.58 -21.49
CA VAL A 195 -13.43 -11.19 -21.47
C VAL A 195 -14.11 -11.59 -20.15
N SER A 196 -13.76 -12.76 -19.60
CA SER A 196 -14.23 -13.30 -18.32
C SER A 196 -13.95 -12.39 -17.11
N THR A 197 -12.91 -11.55 -17.18
CA THR A 197 -12.47 -10.68 -16.07
C THR A 197 -12.63 -9.19 -16.38
N SER A 198 -13.13 -8.85 -17.57
CA SER A 198 -13.38 -7.46 -18.01
C SER A 198 -14.26 -6.65 -17.06
N ALA A 199 -15.27 -7.27 -16.45
CA ALA A 199 -16.13 -6.61 -15.45
C ALA A 199 -15.35 -6.16 -14.21
N LEU A 200 -14.38 -6.96 -13.74
CA LEU A 200 -13.51 -6.60 -12.62
C LEU A 200 -12.58 -5.43 -12.98
N PHE A 201 -12.08 -5.39 -14.21
CA PHE A 201 -11.30 -4.25 -14.67
C PHE A 201 -12.15 -2.96 -14.71
N MET A 202 -13.41 -3.05 -15.15
CA MET A 202 -14.34 -1.91 -15.14
C MET A 202 -14.66 -1.44 -13.71
N GLU A 203 -14.82 -2.37 -12.77
CA GLU A 203 -14.96 -2.04 -11.34
C GLU A 203 -13.71 -1.29 -10.83
N TYR A 204 -12.51 -1.78 -11.15
CA TYR A 204 -11.26 -1.12 -10.81
C TYR A 204 -11.18 0.31 -11.34
N VAL A 205 -11.42 0.51 -12.64
CA VAL A 205 -11.40 1.85 -13.26
C VAL A 205 -12.40 2.78 -12.59
N THR A 206 -13.59 2.28 -12.27
CA THR A 206 -14.65 3.06 -11.63
C THR A 206 -14.28 3.44 -10.19
N ALA A 207 -13.74 2.51 -9.41
CA ALA A 207 -13.37 2.73 -8.00
C ALA A 207 -12.15 3.65 -7.84
N ILE A 208 -11.18 3.58 -8.76
CA ILE A 208 -9.98 4.42 -8.73
C ILE A 208 -10.27 5.84 -9.22
N LYS A 209 -11.27 6.02 -10.10
CA LYS A 209 -11.64 7.34 -10.63
C LYS A 209 -12.07 8.29 -9.50
N GLY A 210 -11.26 9.31 -9.25
CA GLY A 210 -11.51 10.32 -8.20
C GLY A 210 -10.87 9.99 -6.84
N SER A 211 -10.28 8.80 -6.69
CA SER A 211 -9.45 8.47 -5.53
C SER A 211 -8.13 9.24 -5.61
N ARG A 212 -7.90 10.17 -4.67
CA ARG A 212 -6.62 10.88 -4.55
C ARG A 212 -5.60 9.94 -3.87
N GLN A 213 -4.55 9.54 -4.60
CA GLN A 213 -3.39 8.83 -4.03
C GLN A 213 -2.49 9.78 -3.25
#